data_AF-A0A920NSF8-F1
#
_entry.id   AF-A0A920NSF8-F1
#
_cell.length_a   1.000
_cell.length_b   1.000
_cell.length_c   1.000
_cell.angle_alpha   90.00
_cell.angle_beta   90.00
_cell.angle_gamma   90.00
#
_symmetry.space_group_name_H-M   'P 1'
#
loop_
_entity.id
_entity.type
_entity.pdbx_description
1 polymer ?
#
loop_
_entity_poly.entity_id
_entity_poly.type
_entity_poly.pdbx_seq_one_letter_code
_entity_poly.pdbx_strand_id
1 'polypeptide(L)' 'MKITKVNLPKYSTGCLFWKLSLSMTEKGTFVINGAERVIVSQLHPSPGVFFDEAIHPNGAKLFQARIIPFRGFPG' A
#
# COMPACT_ATOMS: atom_id res chain seq x y z
N MET A 1 -4.78 -16.95 -15.47
CA MET A 1 -5.11 -15.67 -14.81
C MET A 1 -3.80 -15.00 -14.39
N LYS A 2 -3.44 -13.84 -14.94
CA LYS A 2 -2.13 -13.22 -14.72
C LYS A 2 -2.22 -12.17 -13.61
N ILE A 3 -1.72 -12.50 -12.43
CA ILE A 3 -1.63 -11.57 -11.30
C ILE A 3 -0.56 -10.54 -11.65
N THR A 4 -0.97 -9.27 -11.71
CA THR A 4 -0.05 -8.16 -11.97
C THR A 4 -0.03 -7.28 -10.74
N LYS A 5 1.15 -7.09 -10.14
CA LYS A 5 1.33 -6.12 -9.06
C LYS A 5 1.25 -4.72 -9.68
N VAL A 6 0.06 -4.14 -9.66
CA VAL A 6 -0.12 -2.73 -10.05
C VAL A 6 0.31 -1.88 -8.86
N ASN A 7 1.34 -1.05 -9.05
CA ASN A 7 1.74 -0.08 -8.05
C ASN A 7 0.80 1.13 -8.12
N LEU A 8 -0.40 0.97 -7.55
CA LEU A 8 -1.34 2.08 -7.41
C LEU A 8 -0.77 3.07 -6.38
N PRO A 9 -0.81 4.39 -6.64
CA PRO A 9 -0.48 5.37 -5.62
C PRO A 9 -1.40 5.14 -4.41
N LYS A 10 -0.81 4.96 -3.23
CA LYS A 10 -1.49 4.49 -2.00
C LYS A 10 -2.65 5.37 -1.49
N TYR A 11 -2.95 6.48 -2.19
CA TYR A 11 -3.93 7.50 -1.77
C TYR A 11 -4.91 7.91 -2.88
N SER A 12 -5.26 7.01 -3.80
CA SER A 12 -6.37 7.24 -4.72
C SER A 12 -7.68 6.73 -4.10
N THR A 13 -8.12 7.34 -2.99
CA THR A 13 -9.51 7.21 -2.45
C THR A 13 -10.53 7.97 -3.31
N GLY A 14 -10.26 8.01 -4.60
CA GLY A 14 -11.08 8.56 -5.65
C GLY A 14 -10.58 7.87 -6.90
N CYS A 15 -11.51 7.29 -7.64
CA CYS A 15 -11.35 6.90 -9.04
C CYS A 15 -10.18 7.65 -9.70
N LEU A 16 -9.18 6.91 -10.18
CA LEU A 16 -8.06 7.47 -10.94
C LEU A 16 -8.61 8.37 -12.04
N PHE A 17 -8.52 9.67 -11.77
CA PHE A 17 -9.01 10.79 -12.53
C PHE A 17 -8.25 10.81 -13.88
N TRP A 18 -8.91 10.29 -14.93
CA TRP A 18 -8.75 10.54 -16.38
C TRP A 18 -7.51 10.09 -17.17
N LYS A 19 -7.10 8.81 -17.10
CA LYS A 19 -6.48 8.20 -18.32
C LYS A 19 -6.62 6.69 -18.52
N LEU A 20 -7.13 5.93 -17.57
CA LEU A 20 -7.56 4.55 -17.81
C LEU A 20 -8.94 4.39 -17.18
N SER A 21 -10.00 4.38 -18.00
CA SER A 21 -11.31 3.90 -17.57
C SER A 21 -11.19 2.39 -17.29
N LEU A 22 -10.74 2.03 -16.09
CA LEU A 22 -10.75 0.65 -15.63
C LEU A 22 -12.20 0.23 -15.40
N SER A 23 -12.79 -0.48 -16.36
CA SER A 23 -14.12 -1.08 -16.19
C SER A 23 -13.99 -2.35 -15.34
N MET A 24 -14.79 -2.42 -14.26
CA MET A 24 -14.89 -3.60 -13.40
C MET A 24 -15.97 -4.53 -13.97
N THR A 25 -15.60 -5.78 -14.20
CA THR A 25 -16.58 -6.81 -14.61
C THR A 25 -17.36 -7.30 -13.39
N GLU A 26 -18.50 -7.96 -13.61
CA GLU A 26 -19.28 -8.62 -12.55
C GLU A 26 -18.47 -9.67 -11.77
N LYS A 27 -17.36 -10.15 -12.34
CA LYS A 27 -16.43 -11.12 -11.74
C LYS A 27 -15.34 -10.46 -10.88
N GLY A 28 -15.38 -9.14 -10.69
CA GLY A 28 -14.37 -8.40 -9.93
C GLY A 28 -13.00 -8.31 -10.62
N THR A 29 -12.94 -8.51 -11.94
CA THR A 29 -11.74 -8.30 -12.75
C THR A 29 -11.75 -6.92 -13.40
N PHE A 30 -10.58 -6.38 -13.69
CA PHE A 30 -10.38 -5.11 -14.37
C PHE A 30 -9.75 -5.33 -15.74
N VAL A 31 -10.27 -4.64 -16.76
CA VAL A 31 -9.65 -4.64 -18.10
C VAL A 31 -8.55 -3.57 -18.14
N ILE A 32 -7.29 -4.01 -18.22
CA ILE A 32 -6.11 -3.12 -18.29
C ILE A 32 -5.38 -3.41 -19.62
N ASN A 33 -5.34 -2.42 -20.52
CA ASN A 33 -4.73 -2.54 -21.86
C ASN A 33 -5.29 -3.72 -22.68
N GLY A 34 -6.62 -3.95 -22.64
CA GLY A 34 -7.28 -5.02 -23.40
C GLY A 34 -7.14 -6.42 -22.81
N ALA A 35 -6.53 -6.58 -21.62
CA ALA A 35 -6.43 -7.86 -20.92
C ALA A 35 -7.09 -7.79 -19.54
N GLU A 36 -7.79 -8.86 -19.15
CA GLU A 36 -8.35 -9.00 -17.81
C GLU A 36 -7.26 -9.23 -16.76
N ARG A 37 -7.33 -8.47 -15.67
CA ARG A 37 -6.40 -8.53 -14.54
C ARG A 37 -7.17 -8.40 -13.24
N VAL A 38 -6.59 -8.92 -12.16
CA VAL A 38 -7.10 -8.73 -10.80
C VAL A 38 -6.16 -7.82 -10.04
N ILE A 39 -6.73 -6.83 -9.37
CA ILE A 39 -6.04 -5.94 -8.45
C ILE A 39 -6.16 -6.56 -7.05
N VAL A 40 -5.02 -6.69 -6.36
CA VAL A 40 -4.97 -7.17 -4.98
C VAL A 40 -4.62 -6.01 -4.05
N SER A 41 -5.32 -5.93 -2.93
CA SER A 41 -4.99 -4.98 -1.88
C SER A 41 -3.63 -5.30 -1.28
N GLN A 42 -2.77 -4.30 -1.18
CA GLN A 42 -1.49 -4.45 -0.48
C GLN A 42 -1.70 -4.26 1.02
N LEU A 43 -1.23 -5.22 1.82
CA LEU A 43 -1.12 -5.02 3.27
C LEU A 43 0.02 -4.04 3.53
N HIS A 44 -0.31 -2.92 4.16
CA HIS A 44 0.66 -1.93 4.60
C HIS A 44 0.30 -1.44 6.01
N PRO A 45 1.30 -1.07 6.83
CA PRO A 45 1.03 -0.51 8.14
C PRO A 45 0.28 0.82 8.01
N SER A 46 -0.62 1.10 8.95
CA SER A 46 -1.28 2.39 9.04
C SER A 46 -0.27 3.50 9.32
N PRO A 47 -0.50 4.73 8.81
CA PRO A 47 0.26 5.90 9.25
C PRO A 47 0.10 6.09 10.75
N GLY A 48 1.17 6.49 11.43
CA GLY A 48 1.14 6.67 12.88
C GLY A 48 2.52 6.62 13.52
N VAL A 49 2.51 6.64 14.86
CA VAL A 49 3.71 6.47 15.68
C VAL A 49 3.66 5.08 16.31
N PHE A 50 4.74 4.34 16.16
CA PHE A 50 4.91 3.00 16.69
C PHE A 50 6.01 3.02 17.76
N PHE A 51 5.75 2.35 18.88
CA PHE A 51 6.71 2.20 19.96
C PHE A 51 7.09 0.73 20.06
N ASP A 52 8.38 0.45 19.90
CA ASP A 52 8.95 -0.89 19.99
C ASP A 52 9.87 -0.97 21.21
N GLU A 53 9.83 -2.10 21.91
CA GLU A 53 10.77 -2.44 23.00
C GLU A 53 11.61 -3.65 22.58
N ALA A 54 12.92 -3.57 22.74
CA ALA A 54 13.84 -4.68 22.48
C ALA A 54 14.76 -4.91 23.68
N ILE A 55 15.03 -6.17 24.00
CA ILE A 55 16.00 -6.52 25.04
C ILE A 55 17.36 -6.67 24.38
N HIS A 56 18.31 -5.83 24.78
CA HIS A 56 19.68 -6.00 24.37
C HIS A 56 20.28 -7.28 24.96
N PRO A 57 21.26 -7.91 24.28
CA PRO A 57 21.96 -9.07 24.82
C PRO A 57 22.67 -8.84 26.17
N ASN A 58 22.91 -7.58 26.54
CA ASN A 58 23.46 -7.18 27.83
C ASN A 58 22.40 -7.01 28.95
N GLY A 59 21.12 -7.29 28.65
CA GLY A 59 20.00 -7.17 29.58
C GLY A 59 19.34 -5.79 29.63
N ALA A 60 19.86 -4.77 28.92
CA ALA A 60 19.25 -3.45 28.89
C ALA A 60 18.00 -3.41 27.99
N LYS A 61 16.96 -2.68 28.42
CA LYS A 61 15.76 -2.42 27.62
C LYS A 61 16.03 -1.26 26.66
N LEU A 62 15.81 -1.50 25.38
CA LEU A 62 15.77 -0.47 24.35
C LEU A 62 14.34 -0.05 24.07
N PHE A 63 14.13 1.25 23.98
CA PHE A 63 12.89 1.83 23.50
C PHE A 63 13.16 2.53 22.16
N GLN A 64 12.37 2.20 21.15
CA GLN A 64 12.43 2.81 19.83
C GLN A 64 11.08 3.41 19.48
N ALA A 65 11.08 4.64 18.99
CA ALA A 65 9.92 5.25 18.35
C ALA A 65 10.14 5.32 16.84
N ARG A 66 9.16 4.87 16.06
CA ARG A 66 9.15 4.98 14.61
C ARG A 66 7.92 5.74 14.15
N ILE A 67 8.14 6.76 13.34
CA ILE A 67 7.07 7.55 12.72
C ILE A 67 6.87 7.04 11.29
N ILE A 68 5.66 6.59 10.95
CA ILE A 68 5.25 6.22 9.60
C ILE A 68 4.40 7.37 9.05
N PRO A 69 4.98 8.26 8.22
CA PRO A 69 4.25 9.40 7.68
C PRO A 69 3.30 8.95 6.57
N PHE A 70 2.19 9.67 6.42
CA PHE A 70 1.22 9.42 5.34
C PHE A 70 1.81 9.77 3.97
N ARG A 71 2.72 10.73 3.85
CA ARG A 71 3.40 11.07 2.59
C ARG A 71 4.88 11.30 2.89
N GLY A 72 5.74 10.97 1.93
CA GLY A 72 7.17 11.29 2.04
C GLY A 72 7.38 12.80 2.16
N PHE A 73 8.48 13.21 2.78
CA PHE A 73 8.88 14.61 2.81
C PHE A 73 9.21 15.05 1.38
N PRO A 74 8.60 16.12 0.84
CA PRO A 74 9.00 16.63 -0.46
C PRO A 74 10.41 17.22 -0.31
N GLY A 75 11.37 16.60 -0.98
CA GLY A 75 12.70 17.17 -1.23
C GLY A 75 12.73 17.87 -2.58
#